data_AF-G4HF22-F1
#
_entry.id   AF-G4HF22-F1
#
_cell.length_a   1.000
_cell.length_b   1.000
_cell.length_c   1.000
_cell.angle_alpha   90.00
_cell.angle_beta   90.00
_cell.angle_gamma   90.00
#
_symmetry.space_group_name_H-M   'P 1'
#
loop_
_entity.id
_entity.type
_entity.pdbx_description
1 polymer ?
#
loop_
_entity_poly.entity_id
_entity_poly.type
_entity_poly.pdbx_seq_one_letter_code
_entity_poly.pdbx_strand_id
1 'polypeptide(L)' 'MKSYQGEHSIHMVGRAWQIRIMLKQWQNQWGPEATIMDIITAKRLNKHASSRHY' A
#
# COMPACT_ATOMS: atom_id res chain seq x y z
N MET A 1 7.88 -13.21 0.73
CA MET A 1 7.61 -11.84 1.23
C MET A 1 6.19 -11.84 1.78
N LYS A 2 5.97 -11.23 2.94
CA LYS A 2 4.63 -11.03 3.51
C LYS A 2 4.42 -9.54 3.69
N SER A 3 3.33 -9.01 3.16
CA SER A 3 2.95 -7.63 3.42
C SER A 3 1.48 -7.57 3.81
N TYR A 4 1.18 -6.77 4.81
CA TYR A 4 -0.18 -6.52 5.25
C TYR A 4 -0.29 -5.08 5.72
N GLN A 5 -1.50 -4.56 5.69
CA GLN A 5 -1.80 -3.21 6.10
C GLN A 5 -2.62 -3.29 7.39
N GLY A 6 -2.12 -2.64 8.44
CA GLY A 6 -2.89 -2.36 9.64
C GLY A 6 -3.74 -1.12 9.45
N GLU A 7 -4.48 -0.73 10.47
CA GLU A 7 -5.41 0.40 10.37
C GLU A 7 -4.71 1.70 9.96
N HIS A 8 -3.54 1.97 10.54
CA HIS A 8 -2.73 3.17 10.31
C HIS A 8 -1.28 2.85 9.95
N SER A 9 -1.03 1.62 9.50
CA SER A 9 0.33 1.11 9.29
C SER A 9 0.42 0.18 8.10
N ILE A 10 1.64 0.04 7.57
CA ILE A 10 1.97 -0.94 6.56
C ILE A 10 3.12 -1.77 7.10
N HIS A 11 2.92 -3.08 7.16
CA HIS A 11 3.92 -4.04 7.58
C HIS A 11 4.46 -4.77 6.35
N MET A 12 5.77 -4.70 6.15
CA MET A 12 6.47 -5.38 5.06
C MET A 12 7.58 -6.25 5.64
N VAL A 13 7.50 -7.57 5.41
CA VAL A 13 8.46 -8.55 5.91
C VAL A 13 9.07 -9.32 4.73
N GLY A 14 10.38 -9.16 4.54
CA GLY A 14 11.14 -9.79 3.46
C GLY A 14 12.59 -9.33 3.45
N ARG A 15 13.35 -9.72 2.41
CA ARG A 15 14.71 -9.22 2.22
C ARG A 15 14.68 -7.73 1.90
N ALA A 16 15.68 -6.98 2.37
CA ALA A 16 15.75 -5.52 2.19
C ALA A 16 15.58 -5.08 0.72
N TRP A 17 16.17 -5.80 -0.23
CA TRP A 17 16.03 -5.49 -1.66
C TRP A 17 14.59 -5.64 -2.17
N GLN A 18 13.81 -6.59 -1.64
CA GLN A 18 12.42 -6.81 -2.05
C GLN A 18 11.53 -5.66 -1.55
N ILE A 19 11.77 -5.21 -0.31
CA ILE A 19 11.10 -4.04 0.27
C ILE A 19 11.42 -2.79 -0.55
N ARG A 20 12.69 -2.62 -0.95
CA ARG A 20 13.11 -1.50 -1.79
C ARG A 20 12.42 -1.48 -3.15
N ILE A 21 12.25 -2.64 -3.78
CA ILE A 21 11.50 -2.75 -5.05
C ILE A 21 10.03 -2.37 -4.84
N MET A 22 9.37 -2.85 -3.78
CA MET A 22 7.98 -2.49 -3.49
C MET A 22 7.80 -0.98 -3.32
N LEU A 23 8.68 -0.34 -2.54
CA LEU A 23 8.63 1.10 -2.33
C LEU A 23 8.78 1.87 -3.65
N LYS A 24 9.69 1.42 -4.52
CA LYS A 24 9.88 2.02 -5.85
C LYS A 24 8.65 1.83 -6.76
N GLN A 25 8.01 0.66 -6.70
CA GLN A 25 6.78 0.41 -7.44
C GLN A 25 5.64 1.32 -6.97
N TRP A 26 5.51 1.54 -5.66
CA TRP A 26 4.53 2.48 -5.11
C TRP A 26 4.80 3.91 -5.55
N GLN A 27 6.05 4.36 -5.47
CA GLN A 27 6.41 5.69 -5.95
C GLN A 27 6.08 5.89 -7.44
N ASN A 28 6.31 4.86 -8.28
CA ASN A 28 5.97 4.93 -9.70
C ASN A 28 4.46 4.96 -9.96
N GLN A 29 3.68 4.28 -9.14
CA GLN A 29 2.22 4.20 -9.29
C GLN A 29 1.49 5.45 -8.81
N TRP A 30 1.98 6.06 -7.73
CA TRP A 30 1.30 7.16 -7.04
C TRP A 30 1.95 8.52 -7.30
N GLY A 31 3.17 8.54 -7.81
CA GLY A 31 3.97 9.73 -8.03
C GLY A 31 4.95 10.02 -6.86
N PRO A 32 5.96 10.86 -7.11
CA PRO A 32 7.01 11.17 -6.14
C PRO A 32 6.51 11.92 -4.89
N GLU A 33 5.39 12.64 -5.00
CA GLU A 33 4.79 13.43 -3.92
C GLU A 33 3.81 12.62 -3.06
N ALA A 34 3.52 11.38 -3.44
CA ALA A 34 2.56 10.56 -2.73
C ALA A 34 3.09 10.18 -1.35
N THR A 35 2.30 10.47 -0.31
CA THR A 35 2.65 10.13 1.06
C THR A 35 2.23 8.69 1.39
N ILE A 36 2.83 8.12 2.43
CA ILE A 36 2.38 6.82 2.97
C ILE A 36 0.92 6.87 3.42
N MET A 37 0.43 8.03 3.89
CA MET A 37 -0.97 8.20 4.29
C MET A 37 -1.92 8.10 3.10
N ASP A 38 -1.53 8.61 1.93
CA ASP A 38 -2.32 8.48 0.70
C ASP A 38 -2.47 7.00 0.32
N ILE A 39 -1.37 6.25 0.43
CA ILE A 39 -1.31 4.81 0.16
C ILE A 39 -2.21 4.01 1.11
N ILE A 40 -2.15 4.32 2.40
CA ILE A 40 -2.98 3.68 3.42
C ILE A 40 -4.47 3.97 3.15
N THR A 41 -4.80 5.21 2.77
CA THR A 41 -6.18 5.67 2.61
C THR A 41 -6.84 5.15 1.35
N ALA A 42 -6.17 5.14 0.18
CA ALA A 42 -6.85 4.73 -1.05
C ALA A 42 -7.15 3.22 -1.13
N LYS A 43 -6.43 2.39 -0.36
CA LYS A 43 -6.82 0.98 -0.18
C LYS A 43 -8.14 0.82 0.59
N ARG A 44 -8.45 1.70 1.55
CA ARG A 44 -9.75 1.71 2.24
C ARG A 44 -10.88 2.01 1.25
N LEU A 45 -10.68 2.99 0.35
CA LEU A 45 -11.65 3.34 -0.69
C LEU A 45 -11.94 2.16 -1.63
N ASN A 46 -10.91 1.43 -2.06
CA ASN A 46 -11.09 0.23 -2.89
C ASN A 46 -11.80 -0.92 -2.15
N LYS A 47 -11.57 -1.09 -0.85
CA LYS A 47 -12.26 -2.11 -0.04
C LYS A 47 -13.75 -1.80 0.16
N HIS A 48 -14.11 -0.52 0.28
CA HIS A 48 -15.51 -0.08 0.35
C HIS A 48 -16.25 -0.11 -0.99
N ALA A 49 -15.54 0.04 -2.12
CA ALA A 49 -16.14 -0.12 -3.45
C ALA A 49 -16.52 -1.59 -3.73
N SER A 50 -15.73 -2.54 -3.23
CA SER A 50 -15.98 -3.97 -3.44
C SER A 50 -17.06 -4.58 -2.52
N SER A 51 -17.57 -3.83 -1.53
CA SER A 51 -18.61 -4.28 -0.59
C SER A 51 -20.02 -3.76 -0.94
N ARG A 52 -20.20 -3.09 -2.09
CA ARG A 52 -21.50 -2.65 -2.61
C ARG A 52 -22.08 -3.55 -3.71
N HIS A 53 -21.43 -4.64 -4.05
CA HIS A 53 -22.05 -5.73 -4.78
C HIS A 53 -22.23 -6.88 -3.78
N TYR A 54 -23.47 -7.09 -3.35
CA TYR A 54 -24.15 -8.29 -2.86
C TYR A 54 -25.26 -7.88 -1.90
#